data_AF-A0AAU5F9H0-F1
#
_entry.id   AF-A0AAU5F9H0-F1
#
_cell.length_a   1.000
_cell.length_b   1.000
_cell.length_c   1.000
_cell.angle_alpha   90.00
_cell.angle_beta   90.00
_cell.angle_gamma   90.00
#
_symmetry.space_group_name_H-M   'P 1'
#
loop_
_entity.id
_entity.type
_entity.pdbx_description
1 polymer ?
#
loop_
_entity_poly.entity_id
_entity_poly.type
_entity_poly.pdbx_seq_one_letter_code
_entity_poly.pdbx_strand_id
1 'polypeptide(L)'
;MSETSGISGSKRSRIAARLGAAVAAAALVGTGATAVAAVNPPKPFAAATPAASAPSLARSGAMTSAPSPEAPQFDLFAADRANTLYGYIRDGGGALSPRAKIDTGWDPIKWTTQVDHDADGYADGWWEWDKNGTMYYAADDATEPWTVGGGWNTYNLLVSPGNLGGAAAGDLLARDTTGDLYVYLGYGTGKVASRYKVGGGWNTYNQIAGNGDLTGDGKNDIVARDGSGTLWLYKGTGNYKAPFEGRTKIGGGWNTYNALFSMGDLDLDGRTDLIARGNDGSLWRYSGTGNAAAPFAGRKNIGTSGWNTYRLFF
;
A
#
# COMPACT_ATOMS: atom_id res chain seq x y z
N MET A 1 25.42 -12.41 40.29
CA MET A 1 25.68 -13.21 39.07
C MET A 1 24.48 -13.00 38.17
N SER A 2 24.73 -12.45 36.99
CA SER A 2 23.73 -11.91 36.06
C SER A 2 23.31 -13.01 35.09
N GLU A 3 22.01 -13.29 34.99
CA GLU A 3 21.42 -14.07 33.90
C GLU A 3 20.90 -13.11 32.83
N THR A 4 21.56 -13.12 31.67
CA THR A 4 21.12 -12.42 30.45
C THR A 4 20.19 -13.32 29.66
N SER A 5 18.90 -12.99 29.64
CA SER A 5 17.92 -13.55 28.69
C SER A 5 18.17 -12.96 27.30
N GLY A 6 18.75 -13.75 26.41
CA GLY A 6 18.99 -13.41 25.01
C GLY A 6 17.72 -13.61 24.19
N ILE A 7 17.15 -12.53 23.67
CA ILE A 7 16.07 -12.58 22.68
C ILE A 7 16.68 -13.02 21.34
N SER A 8 16.25 -14.21 20.88
CA SER A 8 16.70 -14.92 19.68
C SER A 8 16.50 -14.10 18.39
N GLY A 9 17.60 -13.90 17.66
CA GLY A 9 17.69 -13.17 16.38
C GLY A 9 17.23 -13.95 15.15
N SER A 10 16.03 -14.54 15.14
CA SER A 10 15.56 -15.38 14.02
C SER A 10 14.54 -14.72 13.06
N LYS A 11 14.19 -13.44 13.21
CA LYS A 11 13.31 -12.72 12.25
C LYS A 11 14.07 -11.90 11.17
N ARG A 12 15.41 -11.80 11.22
CA ARG A 12 16.18 -10.79 10.45
C ARG A 12 16.87 -11.27 9.17
N SER A 13 16.63 -12.49 8.66
CA SER A 13 17.26 -12.91 7.40
C SER A 13 16.46 -13.96 6.62
N ARG A 14 15.49 -13.55 5.79
CA ARG A 14 15.02 -14.38 4.67
C ARG A 14 14.63 -13.51 3.46
N ILE A 15 15.63 -12.86 2.86
CA ILE A 15 15.59 -12.46 1.43
C ILE A 15 16.54 -13.38 0.61
N ALA A 16 16.88 -14.57 1.12
CA ALA A 16 17.73 -15.51 0.40
C ALA A 16 17.22 -16.96 0.48
N ALA A 17 17.00 -17.51 -0.72
CA ALA A 17 16.91 -18.92 -1.10
C ALA A 17 15.57 -19.67 -0.92
N ARG A 18 15.07 -20.24 -2.03
CA ARG A 18 15.01 -21.71 -2.26
C ARG A 18 14.59 -22.10 -3.70
N LEU A 19 15.38 -22.98 -4.31
CA LEU A 19 15.02 -23.88 -5.41
C LEU A 19 14.65 -25.25 -4.81
N GLY A 20 13.65 -25.94 -5.35
CA GLY A 20 13.39 -27.36 -5.04
C GLY A 20 12.01 -27.85 -5.48
N ALA A 21 11.98 -28.88 -6.34
CA ALA A 21 10.85 -29.39 -7.12
C ALA A 21 9.66 -30.00 -6.34
N ALA A 22 8.50 -30.06 -6.99
CA ALA A 22 7.47 -31.07 -6.70
C ALA A 22 6.72 -31.51 -7.98
N VAL A 23 6.81 -32.81 -8.27
CA VAL A 23 5.98 -33.58 -9.20
C VAL A 23 4.73 -34.03 -8.44
N ALA A 24 3.54 -33.88 -9.02
CA ALA A 24 2.39 -34.73 -8.65
C ALA A 24 1.39 -34.84 -9.82
N ALA A 25 1.15 -36.08 -10.24
CA ALA A 25 0.19 -36.48 -11.25
C ALA A 25 -1.24 -36.46 -10.69
N ALA A 26 -2.23 -36.12 -11.52
CA ALA A 26 -3.65 -36.31 -11.20
C ALA A 26 -4.27 -37.31 -12.18
N ALA A 27 -4.85 -38.39 -11.62
CA ALA A 27 -5.61 -39.40 -12.33
C ALA A 27 -7.02 -38.89 -12.72
N LEU A 28 -7.51 -39.37 -13.85
CA LEU A 28 -8.74 -38.99 -14.54
C LEU A 28 -9.90 -39.96 -14.22
N VAL A 29 -11.10 -39.44 -13.91
CA VAL A 29 -12.42 -40.10 -14.08
C VAL A 29 -13.43 -38.98 -14.39
N GLY A 30 -13.93 -38.80 -15.63
CA GLY A 30 -15.23 -39.27 -16.17
C GLY A 30 -16.43 -38.52 -15.55
N THR A 31 -17.37 -37.83 -16.23
CA THR A 31 -17.88 -37.81 -17.62
C THR A 31 -18.73 -36.54 -17.84
N GLY A 32 -18.71 -35.96 -19.05
CA GLY A 32 -19.88 -35.31 -19.67
C GLY A 32 -20.19 -33.84 -19.40
N ALA A 33 -19.35 -32.91 -19.86
CA ALA A 33 -19.78 -31.57 -20.26
C ALA A 33 -18.85 -31.08 -21.37
N THR A 34 -19.39 -30.45 -22.41
CA THR A 34 -18.58 -29.78 -23.43
C THR A 34 -17.72 -28.71 -22.74
N ALA A 35 -16.43 -29.01 -22.58
CA ALA A 35 -15.47 -28.05 -22.08
C ALA A 35 -15.37 -26.90 -23.08
N VAL A 36 -15.91 -25.74 -22.72
CA VAL A 36 -15.30 -24.49 -23.16
C VAL A 36 -13.86 -24.60 -22.68
N ALA A 37 -12.90 -24.59 -23.61
CA ALA A 37 -11.50 -24.58 -23.24
C ALA A 37 -11.32 -23.45 -22.20
N ALA A 38 -11.07 -23.82 -20.95
CA ALA A 38 -10.70 -22.88 -19.93
C ALA A 38 -9.45 -22.20 -20.46
N VAL A 39 -9.60 -20.95 -20.92
CA VAL A 39 -8.45 -20.08 -21.10
C VAL A 39 -7.87 -19.98 -19.70
N ASN A 40 -6.74 -20.65 -19.48
CA ASN A 40 -6.02 -20.55 -18.21
C ASN A 40 -5.85 -19.05 -17.95
N PRO A 41 -6.34 -18.51 -16.81
CA PRO A 41 -6.06 -17.14 -16.46
C PRO A 41 -4.54 -16.96 -16.48
N PRO A 42 -4.03 -15.82 -17.00
CA PRO A 42 -2.60 -15.56 -17.01
C PRO A 42 -2.08 -15.77 -15.59
N LYS A 43 -0.96 -16.50 -15.47
CA LYS A 43 -0.33 -16.79 -14.19
C LYS A 43 -0.19 -15.47 -13.42
N PRO A 44 -0.78 -15.33 -12.22
CA PRO A 44 -0.25 -14.38 -11.26
C PRO A 44 1.22 -14.75 -11.06
N PHE A 45 2.10 -13.78 -10.84
CA PHE A 45 3.52 -14.07 -10.83
C PHE A 45 3.84 -15.08 -9.70
N ALA A 46 4.42 -16.22 -10.11
CA ALA A 46 5.27 -17.02 -9.25
C ALA A 46 6.31 -16.09 -8.62
N ALA A 47 6.58 -16.28 -7.33
CA ALA A 47 7.62 -15.60 -6.57
C ALA A 47 8.82 -15.23 -7.46
N ALA A 48 9.19 -13.95 -7.43
CA ALA A 48 10.24 -13.37 -8.27
C ALA A 48 11.44 -14.32 -8.41
N THR A 49 11.79 -14.69 -9.65
CA THR A 49 13.14 -15.22 -9.89
C THR A 49 14.06 -14.03 -9.63
N PRO A 50 14.96 -14.07 -8.62
CA PRO A 50 15.84 -12.94 -8.38
C PRO A 50 16.59 -12.65 -9.68
N ALA A 51 16.54 -11.40 -10.14
CA ALA A 51 17.48 -10.97 -11.17
C ALA A 51 18.88 -11.40 -10.71
N ALA A 52 19.67 -12.01 -11.60
CA ALA A 52 20.99 -12.59 -11.30
C ALA A 52 22.00 -11.59 -10.68
N SER A 53 21.60 -10.34 -10.53
CA SER A 53 22.30 -9.26 -9.86
C SER A 53 21.34 -8.13 -9.50
N ALA A 54 20.25 -8.40 -8.77
CA ALA A 54 19.59 -7.33 -8.03
C ALA A 54 20.60 -6.82 -6.99
N PRO A 55 21.02 -5.54 -7.01
CA PRO A 55 21.93 -5.03 -6.01
C PRO A 55 21.30 -5.26 -4.63
N SER A 56 22.10 -5.73 -3.65
CA SER A 56 21.65 -5.78 -2.27
C SER A 56 21.29 -4.36 -1.87
N LEU A 57 20.00 -4.11 -1.73
CA LEU A 57 19.46 -2.85 -1.32
C LEU A 57 19.85 -2.65 0.15
N ALA A 58 20.94 -1.89 0.40
CA ALA A 58 21.44 -1.62 1.74
C ALA A 58 20.76 -0.36 2.32
N ARG A 59 20.09 -0.50 3.46
CA ARG A 59 19.61 0.64 4.26
C ARG A 59 20.82 1.41 4.79
N SER A 60 20.92 2.70 4.46
CA SER A 60 22.04 3.56 4.86
C SER A 60 21.60 4.64 5.85
N GLY A 61 21.22 4.27 7.07
CA GLY A 61 20.81 5.24 8.09
C GLY A 61 20.45 4.58 9.41
N ALA A 62 20.57 5.33 10.51
CA ALA A 62 20.08 4.87 11.80
C ALA A 62 18.55 4.98 11.84
N MET A 63 17.85 3.88 12.16
CA MET A 63 16.42 3.95 12.50
C MET A 63 16.28 4.81 13.76
N THR A 64 15.57 5.94 13.65
CA THR A 64 15.32 6.83 14.79
C THR A 64 14.05 6.47 15.56
N SER A 65 13.10 5.77 14.92
CA SER A 65 11.90 5.19 15.53
C SER A 65 11.76 3.70 15.17
N ALA A 66 11.15 2.92 16.06
CA ALA A 66 10.71 1.57 15.72
C ALA A 66 9.39 1.65 14.92
N PRO A 67 9.19 0.81 13.89
CA PRO A 67 7.91 0.71 13.20
C PRO A 67 6.76 0.41 14.16
N SER A 68 5.57 0.90 13.80
CA SER A 68 4.31 0.51 14.42
C SER A 68 3.17 0.56 13.39
N PRO A 69 1.99 0.01 13.68
CA PRO A 69 0.80 0.14 12.84
C PRO A 69 0.37 1.59 12.59
N GLU A 70 0.63 2.46 13.55
CA GLU A 70 0.31 3.89 13.49
C GLU A 70 1.34 4.68 12.67
N ALA A 71 2.57 4.18 12.56
CA ALA A 71 3.64 4.76 11.76
C ALA A 71 4.34 3.66 10.96
N PRO A 72 3.63 3.04 9.98
CA PRO A 72 4.17 1.90 9.26
C PRO A 72 5.39 2.33 8.45
N GLN A 73 6.30 1.40 8.22
CA GLN A 73 7.60 1.68 7.65
C GLN A 73 7.75 0.89 6.35
N PHE A 74 7.15 1.38 5.25
CA PHE A 74 7.18 0.70 3.95
C PHE A 74 8.22 1.32 3.00
N ASP A 75 8.84 0.50 2.14
CA ASP A 75 9.75 0.97 1.08
C ASP A 75 8.96 1.36 -0.17
N LEU A 76 9.48 2.25 -1.04
CA LEU A 76 8.69 2.74 -2.18
C LEU A 76 8.85 1.79 -3.37
N PHE A 77 7.73 1.35 -3.91
CA PHE A 77 7.67 0.67 -5.19
C PHE A 77 6.90 1.51 -6.21
N ALA A 78 7.36 1.45 -7.45
CA ALA A 78 6.72 2.18 -8.53
C ALA A 78 6.84 1.42 -9.85
N ALA A 79 5.73 1.32 -10.57
CA ALA A 79 5.69 0.67 -11.87
C ALA A 79 5.52 1.73 -12.98
N ASP A 80 6.43 1.72 -13.96
CA ASP A 80 6.47 2.72 -15.03
C ASP A 80 5.40 2.46 -16.10
N ARG A 81 5.25 3.39 -17.05
CA ARG A 81 4.33 3.21 -18.19
C ARG A 81 4.76 2.10 -19.16
N ALA A 82 6.01 1.63 -19.08
CA ALA A 82 6.48 0.44 -19.80
C ALA A 82 6.25 -0.85 -18.99
N ASN A 83 5.51 -0.77 -17.87
CA ASN A 83 5.15 -1.89 -17.01
C ASN A 83 6.37 -2.61 -16.41
N THR A 84 7.42 -1.84 -16.12
CA THR A 84 8.58 -2.28 -15.34
C THR A 84 8.43 -1.80 -13.91
N LEU A 85 8.62 -2.70 -12.95
CA LEU A 85 8.62 -2.41 -11.52
C LEU A 85 10.01 -1.98 -11.06
N TYR A 86 10.04 -0.93 -10.24
CA TYR A 86 11.23 -0.45 -9.56
C TYR A 86 10.98 -0.34 -8.06
N GLY A 87 12.02 -0.59 -7.28
CA GLY A 87 12.05 -0.38 -5.83
C GLY A 87 13.02 0.73 -5.45
N TYR A 88 12.69 1.42 -4.37
CA TYR A 88 13.45 2.50 -3.76
C TYR A 88 13.47 2.28 -2.25
N ILE A 89 14.64 2.03 -1.70
CA ILE A 89 14.79 1.89 -0.25
C ILE A 89 14.78 3.26 0.38
N ARG A 90 14.25 3.32 1.58
CA ARG A 90 14.47 4.45 2.48
C ARG A 90 15.92 4.52 2.95
N ASP A 91 16.48 5.72 2.94
CA ASP A 91 17.83 5.98 3.43
C ASP A 91 17.87 6.35 4.93
N GLY A 92 16.71 6.41 5.61
CA GLY A 92 16.61 6.78 7.02
C GLY A 92 16.77 8.28 7.31
N GLY A 93 16.90 9.13 6.29
CA GLY A 93 16.86 10.60 6.40
C GLY A 93 15.67 11.23 5.65
N GLY A 94 14.69 10.40 5.28
CA GLY A 94 13.52 10.78 4.49
C GLY A 94 13.79 10.95 3.00
N ALA A 95 14.92 10.47 2.50
CA ALA A 95 15.22 10.40 1.08
C ALA A 95 15.17 8.94 0.57
N LEU A 96 15.16 8.82 -0.75
CA LEU A 96 15.02 7.55 -1.45
C LEU A 96 16.36 7.16 -2.08
N SER A 97 16.67 5.87 -2.04
CA SER A 97 17.80 5.31 -2.76
C SER A 97 17.67 5.55 -4.27
N PRO A 98 18.75 5.40 -5.05
CA PRO A 98 18.63 5.18 -6.47
C PRO A 98 17.67 4.02 -6.76
N ARG A 99 16.89 4.12 -7.85
CA ARG A 99 15.94 3.09 -8.24
C ARG A 99 16.66 1.79 -8.60
N ALA A 100 16.12 0.65 -8.17
CA ALA A 100 16.51 -0.67 -8.64
C ALA A 100 15.37 -1.29 -9.45
N LYS A 101 15.68 -1.86 -10.62
CA LYS A 101 14.68 -2.63 -11.38
C LYS A 101 14.42 -3.95 -10.65
N ILE A 102 13.16 -4.23 -10.35
CA ILE A 102 12.72 -5.43 -9.65
C ILE A 102 12.16 -6.45 -10.64
N ASP A 103 11.19 -6.03 -11.47
CA ASP A 103 10.48 -6.95 -12.36
C ASP A 103 9.88 -6.24 -13.59
N THR A 104 9.25 -6.99 -14.49
CA THR A 104 8.53 -6.53 -15.69
C THR A 104 7.15 -7.20 -15.78
N GLY A 105 6.31 -6.78 -16.72
CA GLY A 105 5.02 -7.43 -16.96
C GLY A 105 3.90 -6.95 -16.03
N TRP A 106 4.05 -5.76 -15.43
CA TRP A 106 3.07 -5.16 -14.53
C TRP A 106 1.82 -4.62 -15.22
N ASP A 107 1.65 -4.82 -16.53
CA ASP A 107 0.52 -4.29 -17.29
C ASP A 107 -0.86 -4.71 -16.73
N PRO A 108 -1.07 -5.96 -16.29
CA PRO A 108 -2.38 -6.39 -15.79
C PRO A 108 -2.84 -5.64 -14.54
N ILE A 109 -1.93 -5.06 -13.76
CA ILE A 109 -2.25 -4.40 -12.49
C ILE A 109 -2.78 -2.98 -12.75
N LYS A 110 -4.00 -2.74 -12.27
CA LYS A 110 -4.70 -1.45 -12.34
C LYS A 110 -4.42 -0.57 -11.13
N TRP A 111 -4.31 -1.17 -9.95
CA TRP A 111 -4.01 -0.49 -8.69
C TRP A 111 -3.38 -1.48 -7.70
N THR A 112 -2.52 -0.97 -6.83
CA THR A 112 -1.92 -1.76 -5.74
C THR A 112 -1.51 -0.85 -4.59
N THR A 113 -1.36 -1.42 -3.40
CA THR A 113 -0.76 -0.80 -2.22
C THR A 113 -0.14 -1.87 -1.33
N GLN A 114 0.96 -1.55 -0.65
CA GLN A 114 1.46 -2.37 0.45
C GLN A 114 0.48 -2.37 1.63
N VAL A 115 0.52 -3.44 2.44
CA VAL A 115 -0.32 -3.61 3.63
C VAL A 115 0.45 -4.31 4.74
N ASP A 116 0.28 -3.81 5.97
CA ASP A 116 0.68 -4.44 7.22
C ASP A 116 -0.51 -5.28 7.72
N HIS A 117 -0.35 -6.60 7.72
CA HIS A 117 -1.43 -7.54 8.04
C HIS A 117 -1.34 -8.06 9.48
N ASP A 118 -0.14 -8.10 10.06
CA ASP A 118 0.09 -8.58 11.42
C ASP A 118 0.28 -7.46 12.46
N ALA A 119 0.25 -6.21 12.00
CA ALA A 119 0.34 -4.99 12.80
C ALA A 119 1.70 -4.85 13.51
N ASP A 120 2.79 -5.22 12.84
CA ASP A 120 4.15 -4.99 13.33
C ASP A 120 4.83 -3.74 12.74
N GLY A 121 4.13 -3.01 11.87
CA GLY A 121 4.60 -1.80 11.20
C GLY A 121 5.44 -2.06 9.95
N TYR A 122 5.65 -3.31 9.54
CA TYR A 122 6.23 -3.66 8.24
C TYR A 122 5.14 -4.09 7.26
N ALA A 123 5.46 -4.01 5.97
CA ALA A 123 4.58 -4.59 4.97
C ALA A 123 4.72 -6.12 4.99
N ASP A 124 3.59 -6.82 4.96
CA ASP A 124 3.52 -8.29 4.84
C ASP A 124 3.15 -8.75 3.43
N GLY A 125 2.93 -7.78 2.54
CA GLY A 125 2.51 -7.99 1.17
C GLY A 125 1.75 -6.79 0.62
N TRP A 126 0.95 -7.02 -0.41
CA TRP A 126 0.19 -5.97 -1.08
C TRP A 126 -1.17 -6.44 -1.59
N TRP A 127 -2.11 -5.49 -1.61
CA TRP A 127 -3.36 -5.63 -2.35
C TRP A 127 -3.11 -5.36 -3.83
N GLU A 128 -3.70 -6.16 -4.70
CA GLU A 128 -3.57 -6.02 -6.15
C GLU A 128 -4.94 -6.10 -6.84
N TRP A 129 -5.33 -5.01 -7.47
CA TRP A 129 -6.52 -4.95 -8.31
C TRP A 129 -6.10 -4.98 -9.77
N ASP A 130 -6.48 -6.04 -10.48
CA ASP A 130 -6.18 -6.17 -11.91
C ASP A 130 -7.17 -5.40 -12.79
N LYS A 131 -6.82 -5.24 -14.07
CA LYS A 131 -7.68 -4.59 -15.07
C LYS A 131 -8.97 -5.38 -15.36
N ASN A 132 -9.01 -6.68 -15.09
CA ASN A 132 -10.18 -7.54 -15.28
C ASN A 132 -11.20 -7.42 -14.13
N GLY A 133 -10.83 -6.77 -13.03
CA GLY A 133 -11.70 -6.57 -11.87
C GLY A 133 -11.54 -7.64 -10.79
N THR A 134 -10.45 -8.40 -10.79
CA THR A 134 -10.10 -9.32 -9.71
C THR A 134 -9.20 -8.60 -8.70
N MET A 135 -9.50 -8.78 -7.42
CA MET A 135 -8.64 -8.40 -6.32
C MET A 135 -7.86 -9.61 -5.81
N TYR A 136 -6.60 -9.39 -5.53
CA TYR A 136 -5.67 -10.34 -4.98
C TYR A 136 -4.99 -9.77 -3.73
N TYR A 137 -4.53 -10.67 -2.89
CA TYR A 137 -3.51 -10.40 -1.89
C TYR A 137 -2.25 -11.17 -2.27
N ALA A 138 -1.16 -10.47 -2.56
CA ALA A 138 0.15 -11.08 -2.73
C ALA A 138 0.91 -10.91 -1.42
N ALA A 139 1.07 -11.99 -0.67
CA ALA A 139 1.88 -12.01 0.55
C ALA A 139 3.36 -12.11 0.19
N ASP A 140 4.22 -11.48 0.98
CA ASP A 140 5.68 -11.52 0.79
C ASP A 140 6.27 -12.94 0.93
N ASP A 141 5.60 -13.81 1.69
CA ASP A 141 6.02 -15.19 1.94
C ASP A 141 5.25 -16.23 1.12
N ALA A 142 4.32 -15.81 0.27
CA ALA A 142 3.51 -16.70 -0.55
C ALA A 142 4.15 -16.94 -1.92
N THR A 143 4.05 -18.18 -2.40
CA THR A 143 4.52 -18.53 -3.75
C THR A 143 3.57 -18.03 -4.85
N GLU A 144 2.30 -17.82 -4.50
CA GLU A 144 1.23 -17.35 -5.39
C GLU A 144 0.26 -16.47 -4.59
N PRO A 145 -0.30 -15.40 -5.18
CA PRO A 145 -1.27 -14.54 -4.52
C PRO A 145 -2.60 -15.26 -4.25
N TRP A 146 -3.26 -14.87 -3.17
CA TRP A 146 -4.60 -15.32 -2.85
C TRP A 146 -5.64 -14.47 -3.55
N THR A 147 -6.56 -15.11 -4.26
CA THR A 147 -7.70 -14.43 -4.86
C THR A 147 -8.68 -13.99 -3.77
N VAL A 148 -8.88 -12.68 -3.64
CA VAL A 148 -9.91 -12.10 -2.78
C VAL A 148 -11.28 -12.22 -3.45
N GLY A 149 -11.36 -11.95 -4.76
CA GLY A 149 -12.58 -12.13 -5.57
C GLY A 149 -12.67 -11.20 -6.78
N GLY A 150 -13.66 -11.44 -7.64
CA GLY A 150 -13.96 -10.60 -8.82
C GLY A 150 -14.93 -9.45 -8.55
N GLY A 151 -15.21 -8.63 -9.57
CA GLY A 151 -16.20 -7.56 -9.55
C GLY A 151 -15.70 -6.19 -9.05
N TRP A 152 -14.41 -6.04 -8.76
CA TRP A 152 -13.81 -4.82 -8.23
C TRP A 152 -13.82 -3.65 -9.22
N ASN A 153 -14.10 -3.91 -10.51
CA ASN A 153 -14.36 -2.89 -11.52
C ASN A 153 -15.64 -2.05 -11.29
N THR A 154 -16.43 -2.37 -10.27
CA THR A 154 -17.46 -1.45 -9.76
C THR A 154 -16.88 -0.20 -9.07
N TYR A 155 -15.62 -0.25 -8.65
CA TYR A 155 -14.92 0.84 -7.96
C TYR A 155 -14.09 1.69 -8.92
N ASN A 156 -13.82 2.94 -8.53
CA ASN A 156 -12.96 3.86 -9.28
C ASN A 156 -11.81 4.44 -8.45
N LEU A 157 -11.76 4.16 -7.15
CA LEU A 157 -10.71 4.57 -6.24
C LEU A 157 -10.62 3.59 -5.08
N LEU A 158 -9.40 3.16 -4.77
CA LEU A 158 -9.07 2.35 -3.60
C LEU A 158 -7.95 3.02 -2.79
N VAL A 159 -7.94 2.81 -1.49
CA VAL A 159 -6.84 3.14 -0.56
C VAL A 159 -6.85 2.14 0.60
N SER A 160 -5.67 1.79 1.13
CA SER A 160 -5.55 1.03 2.38
C SER A 160 -4.91 1.93 3.44
N PRO A 161 -5.69 2.48 4.39
CA PRO A 161 -5.17 3.45 5.34
C PRO A 161 -4.57 2.85 6.61
N GLY A 162 -4.54 1.51 6.73
CA GLY A 162 -4.35 0.80 7.98
C GLY A 162 -5.68 0.33 8.57
N ASN A 163 -5.70 -0.01 9.85
CA ASN A 163 -6.87 -0.51 10.58
C ASN A 163 -7.85 0.63 10.93
N LEU A 164 -9.10 0.56 10.45
CA LEU A 164 -10.18 1.53 10.68
C LEU A 164 -11.20 1.08 11.73
N GLY A 165 -10.98 -0.06 12.40
CA GLY A 165 -11.83 -0.55 13.48
C GLY A 165 -12.23 -2.02 13.38
N GLY A 166 -11.34 -2.88 12.86
CA GLY A 166 -11.52 -4.32 12.74
C GLY A 166 -10.45 -5.13 13.49
N ALA A 167 -10.00 -6.23 12.87
CA ALA A 167 -8.82 -6.97 13.33
C ALA A 167 -7.55 -6.14 13.10
N ALA A 168 -6.40 -6.62 13.58
CA ALA A 168 -5.12 -5.88 13.52
C ALA A 168 -4.69 -5.47 12.10
N ALA A 169 -5.11 -6.24 11.10
CA ALA A 169 -4.85 -6.04 9.68
C ALA A 169 -5.24 -4.66 9.13
N GLY A 170 -4.48 -4.19 8.13
CA GLY A 170 -4.87 -3.06 7.30
C GLY A 170 -6.16 -3.31 6.51
N ASP A 171 -7.07 -2.32 6.55
CA ASP A 171 -8.36 -2.36 5.87
C ASP A 171 -8.29 -1.75 4.47
N LEU A 172 -9.33 -1.96 3.67
CA LEU A 172 -9.51 -1.31 2.37
C LEU A 172 -10.70 -0.35 2.40
N LEU A 173 -10.50 0.83 1.84
CA LEU A 173 -11.56 1.74 1.42
C LEU A 173 -11.71 1.69 -0.09
N ALA A 174 -12.95 1.54 -0.56
CA ALA A 174 -13.26 1.48 -1.97
C ALA A 174 -14.43 2.42 -2.29
N ARG A 175 -14.23 3.32 -3.25
CA ARG A 175 -15.28 4.24 -3.71
C ARG A 175 -15.83 3.77 -5.05
N ASP A 176 -17.14 3.69 -5.16
CA ASP A 176 -17.80 3.38 -6.42
C ASP A 176 -17.97 4.61 -7.33
N THR A 177 -18.47 4.36 -8.54
CA THR A 177 -18.67 5.42 -9.55
C THR A 177 -19.79 6.39 -9.22
N THR A 178 -20.69 6.05 -8.28
CA THR A 178 -21.75 6.94 -7.80
C THR A 178 -21.28 7.84 -6.66
N GLY A 179 -20.11 7.56 -6.09
CA GLY A 179 -19.52 8.33 -4.99
C GLY A 179 -19.84 7.76 -3.61
N ASP A 180 -20.33 6.53 -3.53
CA ASP A 180 -20.43 5.82 -2.26
C ASP A 180 -19.07 5.24 -1.86
N LEU A 181 -18.69 5.45 -0.61
CA LEU A 181 -17.49 4.87 0.00
C LEU A 181 -17.88 3.65 0.83
N TYR A 182 -17.11 2.59 0.67
CA TYR A 182 -17.25 1.35 1.41
C TYR A 182 -15.94 1.02 2.13
N VAL A 183 -16.05 0.41 3.31
CA VAL A 183 -14.93 -0.22 4.01
C VAL A 183 -15.01 -1.74 3.89
N TYR A 184 -13.85 -2.36 3.74
CA TYR A 184 -13.62 -3.79 3.73
C TYR A 184 -12.62 -4.09 4.83
N LEU A 185 -13.05 -4.81 5.88
CA LEU A 185 -12.17 -5.18 6.98
C LEU A 185 -11.18 -6.26 6.54
N GLY A 186 -9.89 -6.06 6.80
CA GLY A 186 -8.85 -7.05 6.57
C GLY A 186 -8.84 -8.14 7.67
N TYR A 187 -8.48 -9.36 7.31
CA TYR A 187 -8.42 -10.48 8.27
C TYR A 187 -7.01 -11.02 8.56
N GLY A 188 -5.94 -10.43 8.03
CA GLY A 188 -4.57 -10.96 8.26
C GLY A 188 -4.25 -12.22 7.44
N THR A 189 -5.24 -12.76 6.73
CA THR A 189 -5.16 -14.01 5.95
C THR A 189 -5.38 -13.74 4.46
N GLY A 190 -5.12 -12.50 4.02
CA GLY A 190 -5.38 -11.99 2.68
C GLY A 190 -6.81 -12.19 2.20
N LYS A 191 -7.75 -12.10 3.15
CA LYS A 191 -9.18 -12.05 2.91
C LYS A 191 -9.72 -10.75 3.50
N VAL A 192 -10.86 -10.33 2.96
CA VAL A 192 -11.63 -9.20 3.48
C VAL A 192 -13.04 -9.63 3.88
N ALA A 193 -13.62 -8.89 4.82
CA ALA A 193 -15.03 -9.03 5.18
C ALA A 193 -15.96 -8.54 4.06
N SER A 194 -17.26 -8.82 4.20
CA SER A 194 -18.27 -8.15 3.40
C SER A 194 -18.20 -6.63 3.61
N ARG A 195 -18.31 -5.88 2.52
CA ARG A 195 -18.22 -4.42 2.55
C ARG A 195 -19.30 -3.79 3.42
N TYR A 196 -18.94 -2.72 4.11
CA TYR A 196 -19.88 -1.84 4.82
C TYR A 196 -19.90 -0.47 4.16
N LYS A 197 -21.08 0.07 3.85
CA LYS A 197 -21.22 1.41 3.25
C LYS A 197 -21.00 2.47 4.34
N VAL A 198 -19.93 3.25 4.18
CA VAL A 198 -19.57 4.36 5.07
C VAL A 198 -20.47 5.57 4.81
N GLY A 199 -20.75 5.87 3.54
CA GLY A 199 -21.62 6.99 3.15
C GLY A 199 -21.44 7.39 1.69
N GLY A 200 -22.29 8.32 1.21
CA GLY A 200 -22.24 8.89 -0.14
C GLY A 200 -21.50 10.23 -0.20
N GLY A 201 -21.37 10.79 -1.41
CA GLY A 201 -20.80 12.13 -1.64
C GLY A 201 -19.27 12.19 -1.75
N TRP A 202 -18.59 11.04 -1.73
CA TRP A 202 -17.13 10.95 -1.83
C TRP A 202 -16.59 11.20 -3.25
N ASN A 203 -17.47 11.37 -4.23
CA ASN A 203 -17.13 11.83 -5.58
C ASN A 203 -16.66 13.29 -5.62
N THR A 204 -16.84 14.06 -4.55
CA THR A 204 -16.22 15.39 -4.41
C THR A 204 -14.69 15.34 -4.42
N TYR A 205 -14.12 14.20 -4.00
CA TYR A 205 -12.68 13.97 -3.93
C TYR A 205 -12.13 13.33 -5.20
N ASN A 206 -10.96 13.72 -5.66
CA ASN A 206 -10.28 13.09 -6.80
C ASN A 206 -9.01 12.32 -6.41
N GLN A 207 -8.58 12.43 -5.16
CA GLN A 207 -7.50 11.67 -4.53
C GLN A 207 -7.87 11.42 -3.07
N ILE A 208 -7.56 10.22 -2.57
CA ILE A 208 -7.61 9.88 -1.15
C ILE A 208 -6.32 9.11 -0.85
N ALA A 209 -5.65 9.46 0.24
CA ALA A 209 -4.41 8.86 0.67
C ALA A 209 -4.37 8.76 2.20
N GLY A 210 -3.65 7.78 2.72
CA GLY A 210 -3.44 7.55 4.15
C GLY A 210 -2.81 6.18 4.34
N ASN A 211 -2.01 6.05 5.38
CA ASN A 211 -1.43 4.79 5.85
C ASN A 211 -0.77 5.05 7.21
N GLY A 212 -1.53 4.95 8.31
CA GLY A 212 -1.07 5.34 9.64
C GLY A 212 -1.86 6.48 10.30
N ASP A 213 -1.45 6.83 11.50
CA ASP A 213 -1.96 7.91 12.35
C ASP A 213 -1.23 9.22 12.07
N LEU A 214 -1.91 10.13 11.38
CA LEU A 214 -1.38 11.44 11.01
C LEU A 214 -1.58 12.47 12.13
N THR A 215 -2.51 12.21 13.05
CA THR A 215 -2.94 13.15 14.08
C THR A 215 -2.38 12.87 15.47
N GLY A 216 -1.72 11.74 15.67
CA GLY A 216 -1.10 11.31 16.92
C GLY A 216 -2.11 10.85 17.97
N ASP A 217 -3.32 10.45 17.57
CA ASP A 217 -4.37 9.99 18.49
C ASP A 217 -4.53 8.47 18.59
N GLY A 218 -3.60 7.73 17.98
CA GLY A 218 -3.54 6.27 17.95
C GLY A 218 -4.48 5.62 16.94
N LYS A 219 -5.02 6.38 15.98
CA LYS A 219 -5.95 5.85 14.97
C LYS A 219 -5.52 6.25 13.57
N ASN A 220 -5.78 5.35 12.63
CA ASN A 220 -5.43 5.59 11.24
C ASN A 220 -6.30 6.69 10.62
N ASP A 221 -5.64 7.64 9.97
CA ASP A 221 -6.25 8.81 9.36
C ASP A 221 -6.17 8.75 7.83
N ILE A 222 -7.00 9.55 7.16
CA ILE A 222 -6.84 9.81 5.72
C ILE A 222 -6.84 11.31 5.43
N VAL A 223 -6.23 11.64 4.29
CA VAL A 223 -6.43 12.92 3.62
C VAL A 223 -7.15 12.72 2.31
N ALA A 224 -8.01 13.67 1.94
CA ALA A 224 -8.76 13.64 0.70
C ALA A 224 -8.68 15.01 0.01
N ARG A 225 -8.31 15.01 -1.27
CA ARG A 225 -8.24 16.24 -2.08
C ARG A 225 -9.50 16.37 -2.91
N ASP A 226 -10.18 17.50 -2.79
CA ASP A 226 -11.37 17.79 -3.59
C ASP A 226 -11.03 18.30 -5.00
N GLY A 227 -12.05 18.39 -5.85
CA GLY A 227 -11.92 18.89 -7.22
C GLY A 227 -11.39 20.32 -7.34
N SER A 228 -11.47 21.14 -6.28
CA SER A 228 -10.93 22.51 -6.25
C SER A 228 -9.45 22.56 -5.88
N GLY A 229 -8.85 21.42 -5.48
CA GLY A 229 -7.49 21.37 -4.97
C GLY A 229 -7.38 21.74 -3.48
N THR A 230 -8.47 21.68 -2.74
CA THR A 230 -8.43 21.75 -1.27
C THR A 230 -8.14 20.37 -0.70
N LEU A 231 -7.19 20.29 0.25
CA LEU A 231 -6.91 19.08 1.01
C LEU A 231 -7.67 19.11 2.33
N TRP A 232 -8.30 17.99 2.64
CA TRP A 232 -9.10 17.76 3.83
C TRP A 232 -8.51 16.62 4.64
N LEU A 233 -8.42 16.79 5.95
CA LEU A 233 -8.10 15.73 6.91
C LEU A 233 -9.39 15.08 7.39
N TYR A 234 -9.38 13.76 7.46
CA TYR A 234 -10.40 12.93 8.08
C TYR A 234 -9.75 12.10 9.18
N LYS A 235 -10.07 12.47 10.42
CA LYS A 235 -9.56 11.77 11.60
C LYS A 235 -10.22 10.41 11.74
N GLY A 236 -9.44 9.37 12.01
CA GLY A 236 -9.93 8.04 12.31
C GLY A 236 -10.73 8.00 13.62
N THR A 237 -11.76 7.15 13.67
CA THR A 237 -12.50 6.90 14.93
C THR A 237 -12.13 5.57 15.58
N GLY A 238 -11.51 4.66 14.83
CA GLY A 238 -11.30 3.27 15.23
C GLY A 238 -12.57 2.42 15.21
N ASN A 239 -13.64 2.91 14.58
CA ASN A 239 -14.89 2.18 14.40
C ASN A 239 -15.26 2.14 12.91
N TYR A 240 -15.11 0.98 12.28
CA TYR A 240 -15.33 0.81 10.84
C TYR A 240 -16.75 1.18 10.36
N LYS A 241 -17.74 1.20 11.25
CA LYS A 241 -19.12 1.63 10.90
C LYS A 241 -19.27 3.15 10.79
N ALA A 242 -18.34 3.89 11.38
CA ALA A 242 -18.25 5.34 11.34
C ALA A 242 -16.76 5.73 11.35
N PRO A 243 -15.97 5.33 10.32
CA PRO A 243 -14.51 5.27 10.39
C PRO A 243 -13.85 6.63 10.54
N PHE A 244 -14.57 7.72 10.22
CA PHE A 244 -14.03 9.07 10.25
C PHE A 244 -14.91 10.06 11.00
N GLU A 245 -14.25 11.01 11.65
CA GLU A 245 -14.88 12.24 12.15
C GLU A 245 -15.24 13.21 11.01
N GLY A 246 -15.81 14.36 11.37
CA GLY A 246 -16.02 15.46 10.44
C GLY A 246 -14.70 15.97 9.83
N ARG A 247 -14.71 16.24 8.52
CA ARG A 247 -13.51 16.70 7.80
C ARG A 247 -13.04 18.07 8.29
N THR A 248 -11.72 18.25 8.34
CA THR A 248 -11.07 19.54 8.61
C THR A 248 -10.28 20.01 7.39
N LYS A 249 -10.43 21.28 6.99
CA LYS A 249 -9.65 21.84 5.89
C LYS A 249 -8.20 22.06 6.34
N ILE A 250 -7.24 21.49 5.61
CA ILE A 250 -5.80 21.58 5.98
C ILE A 250 -4.94 22.26 4.92
N GLY A 251 -5.53 22.73 3.82
CA GLY A 251 -4.85 23.62 2.87
C GLY A 251 -5.50 23.69 1.49
N GLY A 252 -5.15 24.72 0.71
CA GLY A 252 -5.51 24.85 -0.71
C GLY A 252 -4.28 24.69 -1.61
N GLY A 253 -4.48 24.73 -2.93
CA GLY A 253 -3.38 24.69 -3.91
C GLY A 253 -2.80 23.31 -4.21
N TRP A 254 -3.46 22.24 -3.74
CA TRP A 254 -3.02 20.86 -3.95
C TRP A 254 -3.25 20.36 -5.38
N ASN A 255 -3.83 21.18 -6.26
CA ASN A 255 -3.95 20.92 -7.70
C ASN A 255 -2.59 20.97 -8.44
N THR A 256 -1.52 21.42 -7.79
CA THR A 256 -0.14 21.31 -8.31
C THR A 256 0.37 19.86 -8.39
N TYR A 257 -0.29 18.94 -7.68
CA TYR A 257 0.06 17.52 -7.65
C TYR A 257 -0.92 16.67 -8.48
N ASN A 258 -0.44 15.61 -9.13
CA ASN A 258 -1.26 14.66 -9.88
C ASN A 258 -1.37 13.26 -9.22
N ALA A 259 -0.64 13.02 -8.14
CA ALA A 259 -0.78 11.82 -7.31
C ALA A 259 -0.49 12.17 -5.86
N LEU A 260 -1.31 11.64 -4.95
CA LEU A 260 -1.11 11.67 -3.50
C LEU A 260 -1.19 10.23 -2.99
N PHE A 261 -0.22 9.82 -2.17
CA PHE A 261 -0.18 8.50 -1.55
C PHE A 261 0.62 8.56 -0.25
N SER A 262 0.46 7.58 0.62
CA SER A 262 1.24 7.44 1.84
C SER A 262 1.83 6.04 1.90
N MET A 263 3.03 5.95 2.45
CA MET A 263 3.73 4.69 2.70
C MET A 263 4.01 4.51 4.21
N GLY A 264 3.37 5.34 5.03
CA GLY A 264 3.74 5.49 6.43
C GLY A 264 4.91 6.45 6.63
N ASP A 265 5.75 6.14 7.62
CA ASP A 265 6.87 6.92 8.13
C ASP A 265 8.12 6.77 7.24
N LEU A 266 8.38 7.78 6.40
CA LEU A 266 9.44 7.73 5.40
C LEU A 266 10.78 8.27 5.95
N ASP A 267 10.77 9.26 6.84
CA ASP A 267 11.98 9.73 7.54
C ASP A 267 12.28 9.07 8.88
N LEU A 268 11.48 8.07 9.26
CA LEU A 268 11.67 7.26 10.46
C LEU A 268 11.57 8.09 11.75
N ASP A 269 10.73 9.13 11.75
CA ASP A 269 10.53 10.02 12.91
C ASP A 269 9.41 9.54 13.86
N GLY A 270 8.76 8.44 13.51
CA GLY A 270 7.66 7.81 14.25
C GLY A 270 6.28 8.34 13.85
N ARG A 271 6.15 9.02 12.71
CA ARG A 271 4.89 9.60 12.24
C ARG A 271 4.68 9.29 10.77
N THR A 272 3.43 9.05 10.38
CA THR A 272 3.12 8.78 8.97
C THR A 272 3.29 10.04 8.11
N ASP A 273 3.81 9.85 6.89
CA ASP A 273 4.06 10.90 5.93
C ASP A 273 3.07 10.87 4.76
N LEU A 274 2.96 12.00 4.05
CA LEU A 274 2.29 12.07 2.75
C LEU A 274 3.31 12.33 1.64
N ILE A 275 3.21 11.57 0.56
CA ILE A 275 3.98 11.74 -0.65
C ILE A 275 3.10 12.33 -1.76
N ALA A 276 3.65 13.32 -2.46
CA ALA A 276 2.95 14.04 -3.51
C ALA A 276 3.82 14.15 -4.76
N ARG A 277 3.28 13.70 -5.90
CA ARG A 277 3.94 13.87 -7.20
C ARG A 277 3.42 15.13 -7.89
N GLY A 278 4.33 16.02 -8.25
CA GLY A 278 4.06 17.24 -9.01
C GLY A 278 3.64 16.98 -10.45
N ASN A 279 2.90 17.94 -11.02
CA ASN A 279 2.56 17.94 -12.45
C ASN A 279 3.81 18.02 -13.36
N ASP A 280 4.90 18.59 -12.84
CA ASP A 280 6.22 18.68 -13.46
C ASP A 280 7.05 17.39 -13.34
N GLY A 281 6.53 16.37 -12.66
CA GLY A 281 7.24 15.11 -12.41
C GLY A 281 8.26 15.17 -11.27
N SER A 282 8.20 16.19 -10.41
CA SER A 282 8.90 16.20 -9.13
C SER A 282 8.17 15.31 -8.09
N LEU A 283 8.87 14.89 -7.05
CA LEU A 283 8.34 14.13 -5.92
C LEU A 283 8.65 14.86 -4.62
N TRP A 284 7.63 15.02 -3.78
CA TRP A 284 7.70 15.75 -2.53
C TRP A 284 7.20 14.90 -1.38
N ARG A 285 7.83 15.05 -0.23
CA ARG A 285 7.43 14.49 1.05
C ARG A 285 6.90 15.59 1.95
N TYR A 286 5.79 15.32 2.61
CA TYR A 286 5.22 16.14 3.67
C TYR A 286 5.32 15.34 4.96
N SER A 287 6.28 15.71 5.83
CA SER A 287 6.46 15.01 7.11
C SER A 287 5.21 15.15 7.97
N GLY A 288 4.73 14.05 8.52
CA GLY A 288 3.69 14.07 9.54
C GLY A 288 4.14 14.79 10.81
N THR A 289 3.23 15.49 11.48
CA THR A 289 3.53 16.14 12.78
C THR A 289 2.86 15.44 13.95
N GLY A 290 1.93 14.51 13.68
CA GLY A 290 1.01 13.93 14.67
C GLY A 290 0.27 14.99 15.46
N ASN A 291 -0.19 16.03 14.76
CA ASN A 291 -1.02 17.08 15.32
C ASN A 291 -2.06 17.50 14.29
N ALA A 292 -3.33 17.23 14.57
CA ALA A 292 -4.46 17.53 13.69
C ALA A 292 -4.56 19.01 13.26
N ALA A 293 -4.10 19.95 14.10
CA ALA A 293 -4.16 21.38 13.79
C ALA A 293 -3.12 21.81 12.75
N ALA A 294 -2.03 21.05 12.61
CA ALA A 294 -0.94 21.33 11.68
C ALA A 294 -0.31 20.01 11.22
N PRO A 295 -1.05 19.16 10.48
CA PRO A 295 -0.70 17.74 10.29
C PRO A 295 0.59 17.51 9.50
N PHE A 296 1.05 18.50 8.74
CA PHE A 296 2.26 18.39 7.94
C PHE A 296 3.26 19.52 8.22
N ALA A 297 4.54 19.17 8.21
CA ALA A 297 5.62 20.13 8.10
C ALA A 297 5.75 20.69 6.67
N GLY A 298 6.71 21.60 6.46
CA GLY A 298 7.04 22.09 5.12
C GLY A 298 7.51 20.97 4.20
N ARG A 299 7.09 21.01 2.92
CA ARG A 299 7.44 19.96 1.95
C ARG A 299 8.96 19.87 1.72
N LYS A 300 9.47 18.66 1.59
CA LYS A 300 10.86 18.36 1.21
C LYS A 300 10.89 17.72 -0.18
N ASN A 301 11.77 18.19 -1.06
CA ASN A 301 11.96 17.56 -2.36
C ASN A 301 12.70 16.23 -2.15
N ILE A 302 12.14 15.14 -2.66
CA ILE A 302 12.74 13.79 -2.60
C ILE A 302 12.94 13.21 -4.01
N GLY A 303 12.81 14.07 -5.03
CA GLY A 303 12.82 13.69 -6.43
C GLY A 303 12.64 14.92 -7.32
N THR A 304 13.67 15.30 -8.07
CA THR A 304 13.65 16.56 -8.81
C THR A 304 12.81 16.50 -10.09
N SER A 305 12.80 15.36 -10.79
CA SER A 305 12.08 15.20 -12.06
C SER A 305 11.92 13.71 -12.43
N GLY A 306 11.17 13.43 -13.50
CA GLY A 306 11.05 12.08 -14.09
C GLY A 306 10.06 11.14 -13.40
N TRP A 307 9.49 11.52 -12.25
CA TRP A 307 8.51 10.69 -11.52
C TRP A 307 7.17 10.58 -12.23
N ASN A 308 6.92 11.47 -13.20
CA ASN A 308 5.78 11.35 -14.10
C ASN A 308 5.89 10.16 -15.05
N THR A 309 7.00 9.41 -15.11
CA THR A 309 7.10 8.15 -15.86
C THR A 309 6.29 7.01 -15.21
N TYR A 310 6.06 7.09 -13.90
CA TYR A 310 5.37 6.07 -13.13
C TYR A 310 3.85 6.17 -13.30
N ARG A 311 3.18 5.02 -13.40
CA ARG A 311 1.71 4.94 -13.42
C ARG A 311 1.15 4.42 -12.08
N LEU A 312 1.94 3.65 -11.33
CA LEU A 312 1.61 3.15 -9.99
C LEU A 312 2.70 3.56 -9.00
N PHE A 313 2.29 3.84 -7.76
CA PHE A 313 3.12 4.04 -6.57
C PHE A 313 2.49 3.27 -5.42
N PHE A 314 3.30 2.59 -4.62
CA PHE A 314 2.84 1.80 -3.49
C PHE A 314 3.96 1.50 -2.50
#